data_AF-W6V0H1-F1
#
_entry.id   AF-W6V0H1-F1
#
_cell.length_a   1.000
_cell.length_b   1.000
_cell.length_c   1.000
_cell.angle_alpha   90.00
_cell.angle_beta   90.00
_cell.angle_gamma   90.00
#
_symmetry.space_group_name_H-M   'P 1'
#
loop_
_entity.id
_entity.type
_entity.pdbx_description
1 polymer ?
#
loop_
_entity_poly.entity_id
_entity_poly.type
_entity_poly.pdbx_seq_one_letter_code
_entity_poly.pdbx_strand_id
1 'polypeptide(L)'
;MVALWWPLPALLAIFFSGLWAGEYSKLDSTHSEWLYLLWWGIPGYGAFSLWMTRAVKGRDEQQALLMVWLAPLKFIPFYAVPWVIYGLSRAFAEQSDGFFMTFGWVLVLPYLLIAGYVCAGLTVALYRTFYS
;
A
#
# COMPACT_ATOMS: atom_id res chain seq x y z
N MET A 1 -0.73 -2.06 -18.06
CA MET A 1 0.13 -1.02 -17.45
C MET A 1 -0.69 -0.03 -16.62
N VAL A 2 -1.71 0.65 -17.17
CA VAL A 2 -2.58 1.60 -16.42
C VAL A 2 -3.28 0.96 -15.20
N ALA A 3 -3.72 -0.30 -15.34
CA ALA A 3 -4.35 -1.06 -14.25
C ALA A 3 -3.43 -1.42 -13.07
N LEU A 4 -2.14 -1.08 -13.15
CA LEU A 4 -1.24 -1.20 -12.01
C LEU A 4 -1.12 0.12 -11.23
N TRP A 5 -1.51 1.24 -11.84
CA TRP A 5 -1.36 2.58 -11.27
C TRP A 5 -2.67 3.14 -10.74
N TRP A 6 -3.84 2.60 -11.13
CA TRP A 6 -5.16 3.09 -10.69
C TRP A 6 -5.45 3.05 -9.18
N PRO A 7 -4.83 2.20 -8.34
CA PRO A 7 -5.03 2.28 -6.89
C PRO A 7 -4.28 3.47 -6.28
N LEU A 8 -3.28 4.01 -6.97
CA LEU A 8 -2.50 5.18 -6.55
C LEU A 8 -3.34 6.47 -6.50
N PRO A 9 -4.11 6.87 -7.54
CA PRO A 9 -5.01 8.02 -7.44
C PRO A 9 -6.16 7.80 -6.45
N ALA A 10 -6.62 6.56 -6.24
CA ALA A 10 -7.60 6.26 -5.18
C ALA A 10 -7.00 6.50 -3.78
N LEU A 11 -5.78 6.01 -3.53
CA LEU A 11 -5.04 6.28 -2.29
C LEU A 11 -4.78 7.78 -2.08
N LEU A 12 -4.38 8.50 -3.14
CA LEU A 12 -4.18 9.95 -3.09
C LEU A 12 -5.49 10.69 -2.83
N ALA A 13 -6.60 10.29 -3.45
CA ALA A 13 -7.91 10.90 -3.22
C ALA A 13 -8.37 10.72 -1.76
N ILE A 14 -8.16 9.53 -1.18
CA ILE A 14 -8.45 9.27 0.24
C ILE A 14 -7.56 10.16 1.13
N PHE A 15 -6.27 10.24 0.84
CA PHE A 15 -5.34 11.09 1.58
C PHE A 15 -5.72 12.57 1.52
N PHE A 16 -5.99 13.10 0.33
CA PHE A 16 -6.35 14.52 0.14
C PHE A 16 -7.75 14.84 0.65
N SER A 17 -8.71 13.91 0.58
CA SER A 17 -10.07 14.14 1.05
C SER A 17 -10.15 14.29 2.56
N GLY A 18 -9.46 13.46 3.35
CA GLY A 18 -9.40 13.71 4.80
C GLY A 18 -8.55 14.96 5.14
N LEU A 19 -7.62 15.36 4.26
CA LEU A 19 -6.80 16.58 4.45
C LEU A 19 -7.67 17.81 4.31
N TRP A 20 -8.56 17.77 3.33
CA TRP A 20 -9.55 18.79 3.07
C TRP A 20 -10.68 18.80 4.11
N ALA A 21 -11.12 17.64 4.58
CA ALA A 21 -12.18 17.51 5.58
C ALA A 21 -11.77 17.98 6.98
N GLY A 22 -10.49 18.33 7.19
CA GLY A 22 -9.99 18.81 8.47
C GLY A 22 -9.95 17.73 9.55
N GLU A 23 -10.14 16.45 9.19
CA GLU A 23 -9.96 15.29 10.08
C GLU A 23 -8.56 15.26 10.72
N TYR A 24 -7.62 15.98 10.10
CA TYR A 24 -6.20 16.02 10.48
C TYR A 24 -5.82 17.26 11.32
N SER A 25 -6.78 18.13 11.63
CA SER A 25 -6.56 19.32 12.48
C SER A 25 -6.77 19.05 13.98
N LYS A 26 -7.35 17.91 14.33
CA LYS A 26 -7.56 17.49 15.72
C LYS A 26 -6.39 16.63 16.17
N LEU A 27 -5.68 17.10 17.18
CA LEU A 27 -4.54 16.45 17.82
C LEU A 27 -4.98 15.26 18.71
N ASP A 28 -5.99 14.50 18.29
CA ASP A 28 -6.31 13.22 18.90
C ASP A 28 -5.30 12.19 18.36
N SER A 29 -4.51 11.63 19.27
CA SER A 29 -3.39 10.72 19.02
C SER A 29 -3.73 9.61 18.02
N THR A 30 -4.96 9.11 18.04
CA THR A 30 -5.44 8.04 17.16
C THR A 30 -5.45 8.41 15.68
N HIS A 31 -5.79 9.66 15.29
CA HIS A 31 -5.82 10.06 13.87
C HIS A 31 -4.42 10.32 13.30
N SER A 32 -3.46 10.69 14.15
CA SER A 32 -2.08 10.93 13.74
C SER A 32 -1.36 9.65 13.27
N GLU A 33 -1.65 8.51 13.88
CA GLU A 33 -1.04 7.21 13.54
C GLU A 33 -1.48 6.70 12.16
N TRP A 34 -2.75 6.89 11.81
CA TRP A 34 -3.28 6.60 10.47
C TRP A 34 -2.62 7.47 9.39
N LEU A 35 -2.27 8.71 9.73
CA LEU A 35 -1.55 9.62 8.83
C LEU A 35 -0.15 9.09 8.49
N TYR A 36 0.58 8.57 9.49
CA TYR A 36 1.89 7.94 9.29
C TYR A 36 1.77 6.66 8.47
N LEU A 37 0.75 5.83 8.73
CA LEU A 37 0.48 4.61 7.96
C LEU A 37 0.24 4.91 6.47
N LEU A 38 -0.58 5.92 6.15
CA LEU A 38 -0.81 6.33 4.76
C LEU A 38 0.41 6.98 4.11
N TRP A 39 1.13 7.83 4.85
CA TRP A 39 2.31 8.54 4.35
C TRP A 39 3.41 7.60 3.88
N TRP A 40 3.65 6.50 4.60
CA TRP A 40 4.60 5.46 4.19
C TRP A 40 4.03 4.51 3.11
N GLY A 41 2.71 4.35 3.05
CA GLY A 41 2.03 3.56 2.04
C GLY A 41 2.14 4.11 0.62
N ILE A 42 2.06 5.42 0.45
CA ILE A 42 2.14 6.10 -0.87
C ILE A 42 3.49 5.84 -1.60
N PRO A 43 4.67 6.13 -1.00
CA PRO A 43 5.95 5.85 -1.63
C PRO A 43 6.22 4.35 -1.77
N GLY A 44 5.78 3.53 -0.81
CA GLY A 44 5.86 2.07 -0.91
C GLY A 44 5.09 1.55 -2.13
N TYR A 45 3.89 2.09 -2.37
CA TYR A 45 3.06 1.74 -3.53
C TYR A 45 3.66 2.25 -4.84
N GLY A 46 4.25 3.44 -4.85
CA GLY A 46 4.99 3.97 -6.00
C GLY A 46 6.18 3.10 -6.39
N ALA A 47 7.02 2.72 -5.41
CA ALA A 47 8.16 1.84 -5.62
C ALA A 47 7.72 0.46 -6.13
N PHE A 48 6.68 -0.10 -5.53
CA PHE A 48 6.09 -1.37 -5.96
C PHE A 48 5.57 -1.31 -7.40
N SER A 49 4.83 -0.24 -7.74
CA SER A 49 4.25 -0.04 -9.08
C SER A 49 5.33 0.08 -10.15
N LEU A 50 6.41 0.83 -9.86
CA LEU A 50 7.57 0.94 -10.74
C LEU A 50 8.29 -0.41 -10.90
N TRP A 51 8.50 -1.14 -9.80
CA TRP A 51 9.15 -2.44 -9.81
C TRP A 51 8.36 -3.46 -10.63
N MET A 52 7.05 -3.57 -10.42
CA MET A 52 6.17 -4.46 -11.16
C MET A 52 6.07 -4.08 -12.65
N THR A 53 6.03 -2.78 -12.98
CA THR A 53 6.05 -2.30 -14.37
C THR A 53 7.31 -2.78 -15.10
N ARG A 54 8.46 -2.75 -14.42
CA ARG A 54 9.71 -3.29 -14.95
C ARG A 54 9.71 -4.82 -15.01
N ALA A 55 9.17 -5.48 -13.98
CA ALA A 55 9.19 -6.94 -13.86
C ALA A 55 8.28 -7.65 -14.89
N VAL A 56 7.21 -6.99 -15.35
CA VAL A 56 6.28 -7.51 -16.35
C VAL A 56 6.79 -7.31 -17.79
N LYS A 57 7.74 -6.39 -18.03
CA LYS A 57 8.25 -6.10 -19.38
C LYS A 57 8.96 -7.33 -19.96
N GLY A 58 8.43 -7.84 -21.08
CA GLY A 58 9.00 -8.99 -21.79
C GLY A 58 8.56 -10.37 -21.27
N ARG A 59 7.54 -10.43 -20.41
CA ARG A 59 6.95 -11.69 -19.94
C ARG A 59 5.66 -12.01 -20.69
N ASP A 60 5.36 -13.30 -20.75
CA ASP A 60 4.15 -13.84 -21.37
C ASP A 60 2.87 -13.45 -20.59
N GLU A 61 1.73 -13.40 -21.25
CA GLU A 61 0.47 -12.87 -20.67
C GLU A 61 0.02 -13.66 -19.44
N GLN A 62 0.14 -14.99 -19.48
CA GLN A 62 -0.17 -15.85 -18.33
C GLN A 62 0.73 -15.56 -17.12
N GLN A 63 2.01 -15.28 -17.36
CA GLN A 63 2.93 -14.89 -16.30
C GLN A 63 2.60 -13.49 -15.75
N ALA A 64 2.17 -12.56 -16.60
CA ALA A 64 1.74 -11.24 -16.16
C ALA A 64 0.50 -11.33 -15.24
N LEU A 65 -0.48 -12.18 -15.58
CA LEU A 65 -1.67 -12.42 -14.75
C LEU A 65 -1.32 -13.05 -13.39
N LEU A 66 -0.43 -14.05 -13.38
CA LEU A 66 0.09 -14.62 -12.12
C LEU A 66 0.82 -13.57 -11.27
N MET A 67 1.58 -12.68 -11.90
CA MET A 67 2.25 -11.59 -11.18
C MET A 67 1.27 -10.58 -10.59
N VAL A 68 0.18 -10.27 -11.29
CA VAL A 68 -0.92 -9.43 -10.75
C VAL A 68 -1.62 -10.12 -9.58
N TRP A 69 -1.84 -11.43 -9.65
CA TRP A 69 -2.44 -12.18 -8.55
C TRP A 69 -1.53 -12.23 -7.29
N LEU A 70 -0.22 -12.33 -7.49
CA LEU A 70 0.79 -12.28 -6.43
C LEU A 70 1.17 -10.85 -6.00
N ALA A 71 0.64 -9.83 -6.68
CA ALA A 71 0.97 -8.43 -6.40
C ALA A 71 0.67 -8.00 -4.95
N PRO A 72 -0.49 -8.34 -4.35
CA PRO A 72 -0.80 -7.95 -2.97
C PRO A 72 0.20 -8.52 -1.97
N LEU A 73 0.65 -9.75 -2.19
CA LEU A 73 1.62 -10.43 -1.33
C LEU A 73 3.02 -9.81 -1.48
N LYS A 74 3.42 -9.49 -2.71
CA LYS A 74 4.71 -8.85 -3.01
C LYS A 74 4.77 -7.39 -2.57
N PHE A 75 3.63 -6.74 -2.36
CA PHE A 75 3.54 -5.37 -1.84
C PHE A 75 3.86 -5.29 -0.34
N ILE A 76 3.58 -6.36 0.44
CA ILE A 76 3.81 -6.41 1.89
C ILE A 76 5.21 -5.91 2.29
N PRO A 77 6.34 -6.41 1.74
CA PRO A 77 7.66 -5.91 2.13
C PRO A 77 7.88 -4.43 1.79
N PHE A 78 7.32 -3.92 0.69
CA PHE A 78 7.44 -2.50 0.35
C PHE A 78 6.70 -1.59 1.33
N TYR A 79 5.63 -2.09 1.94
CA TYR A 79 4.88 -1.39 2.97
C TYR A 79 5.48 -1.57 4.38
N ALA A 80 5.84 -2.82 4.73
CA ALA A 80 6.29 -3.17 6.07
C ALA A 80 7.71 -2.67 6.35
N VAL A 81 8.63 -2.71 5.38
CA VAL A 81 10.04 -2.35 5.60
C VAL A 81 10.22 -0.90 6.06
N PRO A 82 9.67 0.13 5.38
CA PRO A 82 9.78 1.51 5.86
C PRO A 82 9.17 1.70 7.26
N TRP A 83 8.07 0.99 7.53
CA TRP A 83 7.35 1.09 8.79
C TRP A 83 8.13 0.46 9.96
N VAL A 84 8.73 -0.72 9.75
CA VAL A 84 9.59 -1.40 10.72
C VAL A 84 10.87 -0.60 10.99
N ILE A 85 11.51 -0.04 9.94
CA ILE A 85 12.70 0.80 10.10
C ILE A 85 12.37 2.05 10.94
N TYR A 86 11.25 2.70 10.64
CA TYR A 86 10.80 3.88 11.39
C TYR A 86 10.49 3.54 12.85
N GLY A 87 9.69 2.50 13.11
CA GLY A 87 9.37 2.03 14.46
C GLY A 87 10.60 1.68 15.29
N LEU A 88 11.54 0.93 14.70
CA LEU A 88 12.82 0.59 15.33
C LEU A 88 13.63 1.85 15.67
N SER A 89 13.77 2.79 14.73
CA SER A 89 14.52 4.03 14.99
C SER A 89 13.96 4.86 16.14
N ARG A 90 12.63 4.86 16.32
CA ARG A 90 11.96 5.52 17.46
C ARG A 90 12.10 4.74 18.75
N ALA A 91 12.04 3.41 18.69
CA ALA A 91 12.26 2.55 19.85
C ALA A 91 13.69 2.71 20.42
N PHE A 92 14.70 2.87 19.55
CA PHE A 92 16.08 3.19 19.97
C PHE A 92 16.25 4.59 20.55
N ALA A 93 15.33 5.53 20.27
CA ALA A 93 15.33 6.88 20.81
C ALA A 93 14.54 7.00 22.14
N GLU A 94 14.32 5.88 22.85
CA GLU A 94 13.61 5.79 24.14
C GLU A 94 12.16 6.29 24.14
N GLN A 95 11.53 6.45 22.97
CA GLN A 95 10.09 6.67 22.88
C GLN A 95 9.38 5.31 22.96
N SER A 96 8.70 5.07 24.09
CA SER A 96 7.93 3.83 24.34
C SER A 96 6.87 3.54 23.26
N ASP A 97 6.37 4.57 22.57
CA ASP A 97 5.46 4.46 21.42
C ASP A 97 6.11 3.80 20.18
N GLY A 98 7.44 3.71 20.13
CA GLY A 98 8.19 3.11 19.02
C GLY A 98 7.89 1.62 18.82
N PHE A 99 7.59 0.88 19.88
CA PHE A 99 7.20 -0.53 19.78
C PHE A 99 5.79 -0.70 19.20
N PHE A 100 4.84 0.15 19.59
CA PHE A 100 3.51 0.16 18.98
C PHE A 100 3.60 0.50 17.48
N MET A 101 4.44 1.48 17.15
CA MET A 101 4.82 1.83 15.78
C MET A 101 5.70 0.78 15.06
N THR A 102 6.10 -0.32 15.69
CA THR A 102 6.82 -1.43 15.03
C THR A 102 5.88 -2.58 14.65
N PHE A 103 4.75 -2.73 15.36
CA PHE A 103 3.78 -3.81 15.12
C PHE A 103 2.44 -3.36 14.52
N GLY A 104 2.07 -2.09 14.57
CA GLY A 104 0.79 -1.60 14.01
C GLY A 104 0.60 -1.85 12.51
N TRP A 105 1.64 -2.03 11.69
CA TRP A 105 1.50 -2.47 10.30
C TRP A 105 0.81 -3.84 10.17
N VAL A 106 0.97 -4.71 11.17
CA VAL A 106 0.33 -6.04 11.22
C VAL A 106 -1.19 -5.90 11.33
N LEU A 107 -1.69 -4.90 12.05
CA LEU A 107 -3.13 -4.62 12.17
C LEU A 107 -3.73 -4.15 10.84
N VAL A 108 -2.93 -3.49 10.01
CA VAL A 108 -3.35 -2.95 8.69
C VAL A 108 -3.17 -3.97 7.57
N LEU A 109 -2.34 -4.99 7.78
CA LEU A 109 -2.07 -6.08 6.83
C LEU A 109 -3.32 -6.78 6.29
N PRO A 110 -4.33 -7.18 7.09
CA PRO A 110 -5.55 -7.79 6.57
C PRO A 110 -6.31 -6.86 5.63
N TYR A 111 -6.40 -5.57 5.96
CA TYR A 111 -7.06 -4.57 5.11
C TYR A 111 -6.31 -4.36 3.79
N LEU A 112 -4.97 -4.30 3.83
CA LEU A 112 -4.14 -4.17 2.63
C LEU A 112 -4.25 -5.40 1.72
N LEU A 113 -4.30 -6.60 2.29
CA LEU A 113 -4.50 -7.83 1.52
C LEU A 113 -5.87 -7.85 0.87
N ILE A 114 -6.94 -7.56 1.62
CA ILE A 114 -8.31 -7.55 1.07
C ILE A 114 -8.42 -6.52 -0.05
N ALA A 115 -8.01 -5.27 0.20
CA ALA A 115 -8.05 -4.22 -0.81
C ALA A 115 -7.18 -4.57 -2.04
N GLY A 116 -5.99 -5.11 -1.82
CA GLY A 116 -5.09 -5.55 -2.88
C GLY A 116 -5.67 -6.68 -3.73
N TYR A 117 -6.28 -7.70 -3.11
CA TYR A 117 -6.92 -8.81 -3.83
C TYR A 117 -8.19 -8.39 -4.56
N VAL A 118 -8.99 -7.48 -3.99
CA VAL A 118 -10.13 -6.87 -4.70
C VAL A 118 -9.63 -6.13 -5.95
N CYS A 119 -8.56 -5.34 -5.83
CA CYS A 119 -7.99 -4.64 -6.97
C CYS A 119 -7.40 -5.58 -8.03
N ALA A 120 -6.68 -6.62 -7.60
CA ALA A 120 -6.12 -7.64 -8.49
C ALA A 120 -7.23 -8.42 -9.21
N GLY A 121 -8.27 -8.82 -8.47
CA GLY A 121 -9.44 -9.51 -9.01
C GLY A 121 -10.19 -8.66 -10.04
N LEU A 122 -10.46 -7.39 -9.74
CA LEU A 122 -11.04 -6.43 -10.69
C LEU A 122 -10.20 -6.29 -11.95
N THR A 123 -8.88 -6.19 -11.79
CA THR A 123 -7.95 -6.06 -12.92
C THR A 123 -7.98 -7.29 -13.83
N VAL A 124 -8.00 -8.49 -13.24
CA VAL A 124 -8.09 -9.76 -13.98
C VAL A 124 -9.47 -9.91 -14.63
N ALA A 125 -10.54 -9.55 -13.93
CA ALA A 125 -11.91 -9.61 -14.45
C ALA A 125 -12.09 -8.67 -15.64
N LEU A 126 -11.64 -7.42 -15.52
CA LEU A 126 -11.65 -6.44 -16.61
C LEU A 126 -10.84 -6.93 -17.81
N TYR A 127 -9.63 -7.45 -17.58
CA TYR A 127 -8.80 -8.01 -18.64
C TYR A 127 -9.54 -9.13 -19.39
N ARG A 128 -10.13 -10.08 -18.67
CA ARG A 128 -10.91 -11.16 -19.28
C ARG A 128 -12.15 -10.64 -20.02
N THR A 129 -12.87 -9.65 -19.52
CA THR A 129 -14.05 -9.14 -20.23
C THR A 129 -13.74 -8.40 -21.53
N PHE A 130 -12.58 -7.77 -21.65
CA PHE A 130 -12.22 -6.98 -22.84
C PHE A 130 -11.36 -7.75 -23.85
N TYR A 131 -10.61 -8.76 -23.40
CA TYR A 131 -9.65 -9.49 -24.22
C TYR A 131 -9.93 -11.00 -24.34
N SER A 132 -11.04 -11.50 -23.78
CA SER A 132 -11.53 -12.88 -23.99
C SER A 132 -12.57 -12.97 -25.08
#